data_AF-A0A6P0YMX7-F1
#
_entry.id   AF-A0A6P0YMX7-F1
#
_cell.length_a   1.000
_cell.length_b   1.000
_cell.length_c   1.000
_cell.angle_alpha   90.00
_cell.angle_beta   90.00
_cell.angle_gamma   90.00
#
_symmetry.space_group_name_H-M   'P 1'
#
loop_
_entity.id
_entity.type
_entity.pdbx_description
1 polymer ?
#
loop_
_entity_poly.entity_id
_entity_poly.type
_entity_poly.pdbx_seq_one_letter_code
_entity_poly.pdbx_strand_id
1 'polypeptide(L)' 'IVVSGTAKVVFDGTEHLLLQKQSTYVPPNTAHRVENPGTIPLVMIEIQNGEYLGEDDITRFPEADAEVSSK' A
#
# COMPACT_ATOMS: atom_id res chain seq x y z
N ILE A 1 8.70 -0.29 0.75
CA ILE A 1 9.96 -0.57 0.00
C ILE A 1 9.88 -1.99 -0.53
N VAL A 2 10.12 -2.22 -1.82
CA VAL A 2 10.12 -3.56 -2.41
C VAL A 2 11.51 -4.20 -2.28
N VAL A 3 11.59 -5.34 -1.60
CA VAL A 3 12.83 -6.13 -1.43
C VAL A 3 12.96 -7.18 -2.55
N SER A 4 11.86 -7.86 -2.88
CA SER A 4 11.78 -8.89 -3.93
C SER A 4 10.44 -8.85 -4.65
N GLY A 5 10.42 -9.21 -5.93
CA GLY A 5 9.21 -9.22 -6.76
C GLY A 5 8.80 -7.83 -7.25
N THR A 6 7.49 -7.65 -7.47
CA THR A 6 6.88 -6.42 -7.98
C THR A 6 5.63 -6.12 -7.18
N ALA A 7 5.43 -4.86 -6.80
CA ALA A 7 4.23 -4.40 -6.11
C ALA A 7 3.46 -3.44 -7.01
N LYS A 8 2.15 -3.65 -7.16
CA LYS A 8 1.23 -2.65 -7.67
C LYS A 8 0.55 -2.00 -6.47
N VAL A 9 0.86 -0.74 -6.21
CA VAL A 9 0.27 0.04 -5.12
C VAL A 9 -0.75 1.00 -5.71
N VAL A 10 -1.97 0.97 -5.20
CA VAL A 10 -3.04 1.88 -5.61
C VAL A 10 -3.39 2.78 -4.44
N PHE A 11 -3.35 4.09 -4.63
CA PHE A 11 -3.79 5.10 -3.66
C PHE A 11 -4.16 6.38 -4.42
N ASP A 12 -5.06 7.20 -3.87
CA ASP A 12 -5.55 8.43 -4.52
C ASP A 12 -6.01 8.23 -5.97
N GLY A 13 -6.62 7.08 -6.27
CA GLY A 13 -7.07 6.73 -7.63
C GLY A 13 -5.95 6.52 -8.65
N THR A 14 -4.69 6.51 -8.22
CA THR A 14 -3.52 6.33 -9.09
C THR A 14 -2.87 4.97 -8.83
N GLU A 15 -2.45 4.32 -9.91
CA GLU A 15 -1.69 3.07 -9.85
C GLU A 15 -0.19 3.34 -9.93
N HIS A 16 0.58 2.73 -9.03
CA HIS A 16 2.03 2.81 -8.95
C HIS A 16 2.64 1.42 -9.01
N LEU A 17 3.39 1.12 -10.06
CA LEU A 17 4.14 -0.13 -10.18
C LEU A 17 5.56 0.06 -9.61
N LEU A 18 5.89 -0.69 -8.57
CA LEU A 18 7.18 -0.66 -7.89
C LEU A 18 7.95 -1.95 -8.12
N LEU A 19 9.18 -1.80 -8.61
CA LEU A 19 10.18 -2.86 -8.76
C LEU A 19 11.06 -2.96 -7.52
N GLN A 20 11.91 -3.99 -7.47
CA GLN A 20 12.91 -4.13 -6.40
C GLN A 20 13.71 -2.84 -6.18
N LYS A 21 13.99 -2.55 -4.91
CA LYS A 21 14.69 -1.34 -4.43
C LYS A 21 13.90 -0.04 -4.59
N GLN A 22 12.71 -0.06 -5.17
CA GLN A 22 11.83 1.10 -5.22
C GLN A 22 10.94 1.18 -4.00
N SER A 23 10.48 2.39 -3.72
CA SER A 23 9.52 2.71 -2.67
C SER A 23 8.58 3.80 -3.17
N THR A 24 7.42 3.87 -2.52
CA THR A 24 6.52 5.01 -2.62
C THR A 24 6.19 5.50 -1.22
N TYR A 25 5.76 6.74 -1.12
CA TYR A 25 5.18 7.30 0.09
C TYR A 25 3.67 7.36 -0.11
N VAL A 26 2.93 6.74 0.81
CA VAL A 26 1.48 6.88 0.89
C VAL A 26 1.17 7.99 1.89
N PRO A 27 0.43 9.04 1.52
CA PRO A 27 0.08 10.11 2.45
C PRO A 27 -0.77 9.61 3.62
N PRO A 28 -0.76 10.30 4.77
CA PRO A 28 -1.62 9.97 5.89
C PRO A 28 -3.11 10.06 5.49
N ASN A 29 -3.96 9.28 6.16
CA ASN A 29 -5.40 9.20 5.89
C ASN A 29 -5.76 8.80 4.45
N THR A 30 -4.83 8.18 3.73
CA THR A 30 -5.04 7.74 2.35
C THR A 30 -5.29 6.25 2.30
N ALA A 31 -6.46 5.87 1.80
CA ALA A 31 -6.77 4.47 1.52
C ALA A 31 -5.82 3.98 0.43
N HIS A 32 -5.16 2.85 0.69
CA HIS A 32 -4.22 2.27 -0.23
C HIS A 32 -4.34 0.75 -0.28
N ARG A 33 -3.95 0.19 -1.41
CA ARG A 33 -3.98 -1.26 -1.66
C ARG A 33 -2.67 -1.69 -2.29
N VAL A 34 -2.12 -2.80 -1.82
CA VAL A 34 -0.94 -3.44 -2.41
C VAL A 34 -1.35 -4.77 -3.01
N GLU A 35 -0.96 -4.99 -4.27
CA GLU A 35 -1.17 -6.23 -5.01
C GLU A 35 0.18 -6.74 -5.53
N ASN A 36 0.36 -8.07 -5.59
CA ASN A 36 1.46 -8.67 -6.34
C ASN A 36 0.97 -9.07 -7.73
N PRO A 37 1.19 -8.26 -8.78
CA PRO A 37 0.79 -8.61 -10.14
C PRO A 37 1.74 -9.62 -10.81
N GLY A 38 2.88 -9.91 -10.19
CA GLY A 38 3.91 -10.77 -10.74
C GLY A 38 3.77 -12.24 -10.34
N THR A 39 4.59 -13.08 -10.97
CA THR A 39 4.70 -14.51 -10.63
C THR A 39 5.76 -14.79 -9.55
N ILE A 40 6.63 -13.81 -9.28
CA ILE A 40 7.64 -13.90 -8.23
C ILE A 40 7.01 -13.46 -6.90
N PRO A 41 7.23 -14.18 -5.79
CA PRO A 41 6.76 -13.75 -4.47
C PRO A 41 7.22 -12.32 -4.12
N LEU A 42 6.25 -11.47 -3.80
CA LEU A 42 6.49 -10.11 -3.32
C LEU A 42 6.98 -10.16 -1.87
N VAL A 43 8.17 -9.60 -1.64
CA VAL A 43 8.70 -9.31 -0.30
C VAL A 43 8.88 -7.80 -0.21
N MET A 44 8.26 -7.18 0.79
CA MET A 44 8.33 -5.74 1.00
C MET A 44 8.51 -5.40 2.47
N ILE A 45 9.02 -4.20 2.70
CA ILE A 45 9.10 -3.56 4.02
C ILE A 45 8.11 -2.40 4.01
N GLU A 46 7.17 -2.42 4.92
CA GLU A 46 6.31 -1.27 5.26
C GLU A 46 6.94 -0.53 6.43
N ILE A 47 6.93 0.81 6.36
CA ILE A 47 7.44 1.66 7.42
C ILE A 47 6.30 2.61 7.79
N GLN A 48 5.77 2.43 8.99
CA GLN A 48 4.76 3.32 9.56
C GLN A 48 5.48 4.37 10.41
N ASN A 49 5.19 5.64 10.17
CA ASN A 49 5.79 6.77 10.89
C ASN A 49 4.67 7.59 11.54
N GLY A 50 4.78 7.85 12.83
CA GLY A 50 3.78 8.60 13.59
C GLY A 50 4.11 8.62 15.08
N GLU A 51 3.44 9.49 15.83
CA GLU A 51 3.57 9.54 17.30
C GLU A 51 2.84 8.38 17.98
N TYR A 52 1.81 7.85 17.33
CA TYR A 52 1.01 6.71 17.77
C TYR A 52 0.80 5.76 16.59
N LEU A 53 1.00 4.46 16.81
CA LEU A 53 0.91 3.40 15.79
C LEU A 53 0.09 2.22 16.31
N GLY A 54 -0.96 2.50 17.07
CA GLY A 54 -1.86 1.49 17.63
C GLY A 54 -2.73 0.84 16.54
N GLU A 55 -3.17 -0.40 16.80
CA GLU A 55 -4.10 -1.12 15.91
C GLU A 55 -5.46 -0.43 15.77
N ASP A 56 -5.85 0.36 16.78
CA ASP A 56 -7.05 1.18 16.80
C ASP A 56 -6.95 2.45 15.95
N ASP A 57 -5.74 2.85 15.55
CA ASP A 57 -5.48 3.93 14.59
C ASP A 57 -5.47 3.42 13.13
N ILE A 58 -5.64 2.10 12.92
CA ILE A 58 -5.59 1.47 11.60
C ILE A 58 -7.01 1.07 11.17
N THR A 59 -7.54 1.76 10.17
CA THR A 59 -8.78 1.34 9.51
C THR A 59 -8.48 0.33 8.40
N ARG A 60 -9.04 -0.88 8.50
CA ARG A 60 -8.92 -1.93 7.48
C ARG A 60 -10.17 -2.01 6.63
N PHE A 61 -10.00 -1.90 5.31
CA PHE A 61 -11.09 -2.03 4.35
C PHE A 61 -11.21 -3.50 3.91
N PRO A 62 -12.43 -4.08 3.91
CA PRO A 62 -12.64 -5.37 3.29
C PRO A 62 -12.57 -5.24 1.76
N GLU A 63 -12.26 -6.33 1.06
CA GLU A 63 -12.07 -6.33 -0.39
C GLU A 63 -13.28 -5.79 -1.18
N ALA A 64 -14.50 -5.95 -0.64
CA ALA A 64 -15.73 -5.48 -1.26
C ALA A 64 -15.89 -3.95 -1.24
N ASP A 65 -15.19 -3.25 -0.35
CA ASP A 65 -15.36 -1.81 -0.10
C ASP A 65 -14.25 -0.96 -0.72
N ALA A 66 -13.39 -1.55 -1.58
CA ALA A 66 -12.21 -0.88 -2.14
C ALA A 66 -12.51 0.06 -3.33
N GLU A 67 -13.75 0.13 -3.80
CA GLU A 67 -14.23 1.28 -4.58
C GLU A 67 -14.70 2.35 -3.60
N VAL A 68 -14.32 3.61 -3.84
CA VAL A 68 -14.72 4.83 -3.11
C VAL A 68 -13.70 5.32 -2.07
N SER A 69 -12.80 6.19 -2.55
CA SER A 69 -12.67 7.53 -1.93
C SER A 69 -12.06 8.52 -2.92
N SER A 70 -12.79 8.82 -3.99
CA SER A 70 -12.76 10.17 -4.57
C SER A 70 -13.95 10.91 -3.97
N LYS A 71 -13.72 11.65 -2.89
CA LYS A 71 -14.65 12.65 -2.39
C LYS A 71 -13.88 13.91 -2.05
#